data_AF-U9U764-F1
#
_entry.id   AF-U9U764-F1
#
_cell.length_a   1.000
_cell.length_b   1.000
_cell.length_c   1.000
_cell.angle_alpha   90.00
_cell.angle_beta   90.00
_cell.angle_gamma   90.00
#
_symmetry.space_group_name_H-M   'P 1'
#
loop_
_entity.id
_entity.type
_entity.pdbx_description
1 polymer ?
#
loop_
_entity_poly.entity_id
_entity_poly.type
_entity_poly.pdbx_seq_one_letter_code
_entity_poly.pdbx_strand_id
1 'polypeptide(L)'
;MLPEHLHGTIVELVAYFNGGFGNSTRIDYGSGHELSFVAWLCCLSLIGVIKQEDYTAVILKIFTKYLDLVRRLQRVYMLEPAGSHGVWGLDDHQFLSYYWGSAQLKDHPNLKPKSILSEDFVNMYAGEYIYFGCIKYIHEVKKGPFHEHSPLLHDISEVQYWAKVNSGLLKMYIADVLKKFPIVQHFLFGSLLPFKAANQGG
;
A
#
# COMPACT_ATOMS: atom_id res chain seq x y z
N MET A 1 23.85 -3.76 -5.88
CA MET A 1 24.30 -4.60 -4.75
C MET A 1 24.56 -3.70 -3.55
N LEU A 2 24.30 -4.18 -2.31
CA LEU A 2 24.59 -3.40 -1.10
C LEU A 2 26.11 -3.26 -0.89
N PRO A 3 26.61 -2.08 -0.46
CA PRO A 3 28.01 -1.89 -0.07
C PRO A 3 28.46 -2.88 1.02
N GLU A 4 29.73 -3.32 0.98
CA GLU A 4 30.27 -4.34 1.91
C GLU A 4 30.09 -4.00 3.39
N HIS A 5 30.29 -2.73 3.76
CA HIS A 5 30.11 -2.29 5.15
C HIS A 5 28.67 -2.42 5.66
N LEU A 6 27.68 -2.62 4.79
CA LEU A 6 26.27 -2.83 5.15
C LEU A 6 25.86 -4.31 5.11
N HIS A 7 26.76 -5.24 4.79
CA HIS A 7 26.40 -6.66 4.65
C HIS A 7 25.85 -7.29 5.93
N GLY A 8 26.23 -6.78 7.11
CA GLY A 8 25.66 -7.20 8.39
C GLY A 8 24.14 -6.99 8.52
N THR A 9 23.56 -6.11 7.71
CA THR A 9 22.11 -5.81 7.71
C THR A 9 21.29 -6.74 6.82
N ILE A 10 21.95 -7.54 5.96
CA ILE A 10 21.28 -8.36 4.93
C ILE A 10 20.28 -9.33 5.55
N VAL A 11 20.63 -9.98 6.66
CA VAL A 11 19.75 -10.96 7.32
C VAL A 11 18.41 -10.33 7.72
N GLU A 12 18.46 -9.13 8.30
CA GLU A 12 17.26 -8.39 8.70
C GLU A 12 16.50 -7.84 7.49
N LEU A 13 17.19 -7.29 6.48
CA LEU A 13 16.56 -6.79 5.25
C LEU A 13 15.80 -7.89 4.49
N VAL A 14 16.39 -9.08 4.35
CA VAL A 14 15.78 -10.21 3.65
C VAL A 14 14.49 -10.66 4.34
N ALA A 15 14.42 -10.56 5.67
CA ALA A 15 13.21 -10.94 6.42
C ALA A 15 12.00 -10.05 6.03
N TYR A 16 12.19 -8.73 5.98
CA TYR A 16 11.13 -7.80 5.53
C TYR A 16 10.82 -7.97 4.03
N PHE A 17 11.85 -8.14 3.20
CA PHE A 17 11.64 -8.32 1.76
C PHE A 17 10.80 -9.58 1.48
N ASN A 18 11.16 -10.72 2.06
CA ASN A 18 10.41 -11.96 1.88
C ASN A 18 9.00 -11.89 2.46
N GLY A 19 8.80 -11.15 3.55
CA GLY A 19 7.48 -10.88 4.10
C GLY A 19 6.58 -10.04 3.18
N GLY A 20 7.15 -9.38 2.17
CA GLY A 20 6.45 -8.47 1.26
C GLY A 20 5.52 -9.11 0.24
N PHE A 21 5.52 -10.44 0.06
CA PHE A 21 4.94 -11.08 -1.14
C PHE A 21 3.82 -12.10 -0.86
N GLY A 22 3.30 -12.14 0.37
CA GLY A 22 2.25 -13.08 0.78
C GLY A 22 2.77 -14.25 1.60
N ASN A 23 1.90 -15.20 1.91
CA ASN A 23 2.24 -16.41 2.66
C ASN A 23 2.13 -17.65 1.78
N SER A 24 3.20 -18.44 1.71
CA SER A 24 3.27 -19.65 0.88
C SER A 24 2.45 -20.83 1.41
N THR A 25 2.15 -20.89 2.71
CA THR A 25 1.34 -21.97 3.28
C THR A 25 -0.15 -21.68 3.15
N ARG A 26 -0.55 -20.44 3.42
CA ARG A 26 -1.96 -20.02 3.36
C ARG A 26 -2.40 -19.59 1.96
N ILE A 27 -1.45 -19.32 1.06
CA ILE A 27 -1.70 -18.83 -0.29
C ILE A 27 -2.52 -17.53 -0.23
N ASP A 28 -2.10 -16.62 0.66
CA ASP A 28 -2.78 -15.35 0.91
C ASP A 28 -1.83 -14.15 0.79
N TYR A 29 -2.42 -12.96 0.58
CA TYR A 29 -1.72 -11.68 0.59
C TYR A 29 -2.64 -10.59 1.17
N GLY A 30 -2.09 -9.59 1.84
CA GLY A 30 -2.86 -8.48 2.39
C GLY A 30 -1.97 -7.32 2.84
N SER A 31 -2.58 -6.34 3.51
CA SER A 31 -1.90 -5.09 3.92
C SER A 31 -0.74 -5.30 4.90
N GLY A 32 -0.70 -6.41 5.64
CA GLY A 32 0.46 -6.78 6.46
C GLY A 32 1.71 -7.11 5.63
N HIS A 33 1.53 -7.70 4.43
CA HIS A 33 2.60 -7.96 3.48
C HIS A 33 3.03 -6.66 2.79
N GLU A 34 2.08 -5.81 2.37
CA GLU A 34 2.38 -4.46 1.86
C GLU A 34 3.21 -3.66 2.88
N LEU A 35 2.83 -3.71 4.17
CA LEU A 35 3.57 -3.10 5.28
C LEU A 35 5.00 -3.66 5.40
N SER A 36 5.19 -4.98 5.22
CA SER A 36 6.51 -5.61 5.27
C SER A 36 7.43 -5.11 4.14
N PHE A 37 6.90 -4.97 2.92
CA PHE A 37 7.66 -4.40 1.80
C PHE A 37 8.04 -2.92 2.06
N VAL A 38 7.14 -2.15 2.65
CA VAL A 38 7.43 -0.75 3.00
C VAL A 38 8.39 -0.64 4.19
N ALA A 39 8.36 -1.59 5.13
CA ALA A 39 9.37 -1.70 6.17
C ALA A 39 10.77 -2.00 5.59
N TRP A 40 10.86 -2.83 4.54
CA TRP A 40 12.11 -3.04 3.80
C TRP A 40 12.63 -1.74 3.17
N LEU A 41 11.77 -0.96 2.50
CA LEU A 41 12.14 0.36 1.95
C LEU A 41 12.57 1.34 3.05
N CYS A 42 11.87 1.35 4.18
CA CYS A 42 12.23 2.16 5.35
C CYS A 42 13.62 1.78 5.88
N CYS A 43 13.91 0.47 6.02
CA CYS A 43 15.21 -0.01 6.47
C CYS A 43 16.33 0.41 5.51
N LEU A 44 16.12 0.34 4.20
CA LEU A 44 17.07 0.85 3.21
C LEU A 44 17.33 2.35 3.36
N SER A 45 16.33 3.13 3.76
CA SER A 45 16.51 4.54 4.08
C SER A 45 17.28 4.76 5.39
N LEU A 46 16.96 3.99 6.44
CA LEU A 46 17.64 4.08 7.74
C LEU A 46 19.15 3.78 7.66
N ILE A 47 19.55 2.89 6.75
CA ILE A 47 20.97 2.56 6.51
C ILE A 47 21.63 3.45 5.44
N GLY A 48 20.94 4.49 4.96
CA GLY A 48 21.49 5.49 4.04
C GLY A 48 21.60 5.05 2.57
N VAL A 49 21.01 3.91 2.19
CA VAL A 49 20.96 3.46 0.79
C VAL A 49 19.94 4.26 -0.01
N ILE A 50 18.77 4.51 0.58
CA ILE A 50 17.75 5.42 0.04
C ILE A 50 17.90 6.76 0.74
N LYS A 51 18.08 7.83 -0.03
CA LYS A 51 18.17 9.19 0.49
C LYS A 51 16.83 9.91 0.33
N GLN A 52 16.69 11.05 1.00
CA GLN A 52 15.47 11.87 0.93
C GLN A 52 15.14 12.31 -0.50
N GLU A 53 16.16 12.61 -1.30
CA GLU A 53 16.01 12.94 -2.74
C GLU A 53 15.40 11.80 -3.57
N ASP A 54 15.50 10.54 -3.09
CA ASP A 54 14.97 9.37 -3.77
C ASP A 54 13.50 9.08 -3.44
N TYR A 55 12.94 9.66 -2.37
CA TYR A 55 11.63 9.24 -1.83
C TYR A 55 10.50 9.25 -2.87
N THR A 56 10.45 10.28 -3.73
CA THR A 56 9.48 10.34 -4.82
C THR A 56 9.68 9.20 -5.81
N ALA A 57 10.94 8.89 -6.20
CA ALA A 57 11.23 7.80 -7.11
C ALA A 57 10.95 6.42 -6.48
N VAL A 58 11.18 6.27 -5.18
CA VAL A 58 10.85 5.04 -4.43
C VAL A 58 9.37 4.73 -4.58
N ILE A 59 8.49 5.72 -4.39
CA ILE A 59 7.05 5.48 -4.54
C ILE A 59 6.66 5.33 -6.02
N LEU A 60 7.06 6.25 -6.90
CA LEU A 60 6.59 6.29 -8.28
C LEU A 60 7.20 5.21 -9.18
N LYS A 61 8.35 4.63 -8.82
CA LYS A 61 9.04 3.58 -9.61
C LYS A 61 9.13 2.25 -8.88
N ILE A 62 9.61 2.24 -7.64
CA ILE A 62 9.85 0.96 -6.94
C ILE A 62 8.53 0.38 -6.42
N PHE A 63 7.74 1.17 -5.71
CA PHE A 63 6.48 0.72 -5.15
C PHE A 63 5.43 0.43 -6.24
N THR A 64 5.37 1.21 -7.33
CA THR A 64 4.51 0.89 -8.47
C THR A 64 4.88 -0.42 -9.15
N LYS A 65 6.18 -0.73 -9.30
CA LYS A 65 6.62 -2.04 -9.81
C LYS A 65 6.33 -3.19 -8.86
N TYR A 66 6.40 -2.94 -7.56
CA TYR A 66 5.93 -3.87 -6.56
C TYR A 66 4.42 -4.14 -6.69
N LEU A 67 3.59 -3.10 -6.87
CA LEU A 67 2.16 -3.25 -7.12
C LEU A 67 1.87 -4.10 -8.38
N ASP A 68 2.57 -3.84 -9.49
CA ASP A 68 2.46 -4.64 -10.72
C ASP A 68 2.72 -6.14 -10.44
N LEU A 69 3.77 -6.41 -9.66
CA LEU A 69 4.17 -7.77 -9.28
C LEU A 69 3.13 -8.45 -8.38
N VAL A 70 2.71 -7.82 -7.28
CA VAL A 70 1.75 -8.45 -6.36
C VAL A 70 0.38 -8.64 -6.98
N ARG A 71 -0.07 -7.75 -7.88
CA ARG A 71 -1.29 -7.95 -8.68
C ARG A 71 -1.17 -9.12 -9.65
N ARG A 72 0.02 -9.37 -10.19
CA ARG A 72 0.27 -10.57 -10.98
C ARG A 72 0.23 -11.82 -10.11
N LEU A 73 0.85 -11.79 -8.92
CA LEU A 73 0.81 -12.91 -7.97
C LEU A 73 -0.63 -13.24 -7.55
N GLN A 74 -1.42 -12.23 -7.16
CA GLN A 74 -2.83 -12.37 -6.80
C GLN A 74 -3.63 -13.08 -7.89
N ARG A 75 -3.46 -12.69 -9.16
CA ARG A 75 -4.20 -13.29 -10.27
C ARG A 75 -3.69 -14.67 -10.67
N VAL A 76 -2.37 -14.85 -10.76
CA VAL A 76 -1.77 -16.10 -11.23
C VAL A 76 -1.96 -17.23 -10.22
N TYR A 77 -1.85 -16.92 -8.93
CA TYR A 77 -1.95 -17.89 -7.85
C TYR A 77 -3.28 -17.83 -7.10
N MET A 78 -4.23 -17.00 -7.54
CA MET A 78 -5.54 -16.81 -6.91
C MET A 78 -5.43 -16.58 -5.40
N LEU A 79 -4.53 -15.67 -5.00
CA LEU A 79 -4.24 -15.44 -3.59
C LEU A 79 -5.49 -14.98 -2.84
N GLU A 80 -5.71 -15.57 -1.67
CA GLU A 80 -6.80 -15.14 -0.79
C GLU A 80 -6.47 -13.78 -0.12
N PRO A 81 -7.48 -12.92 0.10
CA PRO A 81 -7.31 -11.69 0.88
C PRO A 81 -6.96 -11.96 2.35
N ALA A 82 -5.71 -11.71 2.75
CA ALA A 82 -5.23 -11.92 4.12
C ALA A 82 -5.69 -10.80 5.06
N GLY A 83 -6.38 -11.15 6.14
CA GLY A 83 -6.84 -10.17 7.14
C GLY A 83 -7.85 -9.16 6.59
N SER A 84 -8.55 -9.50 5.51
CA SER A 84 -9.56 -8.62 4.91
C SER A 84 -10.74 -8.41 5.87
N HIS A 85 -11.32 -7.20 5.82
CA HIS A 85 -12.56 -6.88 6.52
C HIS A 85 -13.79 -7.26 5.67
N GLY A 86 -13.63 -8.15 4.68
CA GLY A 86 -14.61 -8.37 3.63
C GLY A 86 -14.96 -7.07 2.90
N VAL A 87 -16.25 -6.87 2.63
CA VAL A 87 -16.77 -5.67 1.94
C VAL A 87 -16.52 -4.35 2.67
N TRP A 88 -16.17 -4.38 3.95
CA TRP A 88 -15.87 -3.19 4.76
C TRP A 88 -14.40 -2.78 4.72
N GLY A 89 -13.55 -3.55 4.05
CA GLY A 89 -12.17 -3.17 3.77
C GLY A 89 -12.10 -2.08 2.70
N LEU A 90 -11.02 -1.28 2.72
CA LEU A 90 -10.73 -0.34 1.64
C LEU A 90 -10.55 -1.06 0.31
N ASP A 91 -9.82 -2.16 0.34
CA ASP A 91 -9.46 -3.02 -0.78
C ASP A 91 -9.12 -4.40 -0.20
N ASP A 92 -9.20 -5.44 -1.03
CA ASP A 92 -8.96 -6.81 -0.58
C ASP A 92 -7.49 -7.02 -0.16
N HIS A 93 -6.55 -6.29 -0.77
CA HIS A 93 -5.12 -6.58 -0.67
C HIS A 93 -4.27 -5.37 -0.27
N GLN A 94 -4.55 -4.18 -0.80
CA GLN A 94 -3.67 -3.00 -0.69
C GLN A 94 -4.26 -1.89 0.19
N PHE A 95 -3.42 -1.03 0.75
CA PHE A 95 -3.87 0.19 1.40
C PHE A 95 -3.03 1.40 0.98
N LEU A 96 -1.70 1.29 1.07
CA LEU A 96 -0.78 2.41 0.88
C LEU A 96 -0.82 2.99 -0.53
N SER A 97 -1.16 2.18 -1.53
CA SER A 97 -1.42 2.65 -2.89
C SER A 97 -2.51 3.73 -2.97
N TYR A 98 -3.59 3.63 -2.19
CA TYR A 98 -4.63 4.64 -2.09
C TYR A 98 -4.15 5.88 -1.31
N TYR A 99 -3.37 5.69 -0.25
CA TYR A 99 -2.80 6.81 0.50
C TYR A 99 -1.87 7.65 -0.39
N TRP A 100 -0.86 7.05 -1.02
CA TRP A 100 0.05 7.79 -1.90
C TRP A 100 -0.64 8.28 -3.17
N GLY A 101 -1.56 7.50 -3.74
CA GLY A 101 -2.35 7.93 -4.91
C GLY A 101 -3.20 9.17 -4.63
N SER A 102 -3.82 9.27 -3.45
CA SER A 102 -4.56 10.47 -3.04
C SER A 102 -3.64 11.66 -2.77
N ALA A 103 -2.38 11.44 -2.36
CA ALA A 103 -1.39 12.50 -2.23
C ALA A 103 -1.01 13.10 -3.60
N GLN A 104 -0.89 12.27 -4.65
CA GLN A 104 -0.64 12.76 -6.01
C GLN A 104 -1.74 13.71 -6.51
N LEU A 105 -2.97 13.52 -6.02
CA LEU A 105 -4.17 14.22 -6.46
C LEU A 105 -4.58 15.39 -5.54
N LYS A 106 -3.84 15.64 -4.45
CA LYS A 106 -4.22 16.54 -3.35
C LYS A 106 -4.75 17.89 -3.81
N ASP A 107 -4.04 18.52 -4.74
CA ASP A 107 -4.31 19.86 -5.27
C ASP A 107 -4.71 19.83 -6.76
N HIS A 108 -5.20 18.68 -7.24
CA HIS A 108 -5.53 18.53 -8.65
C HIS A 108 -6.71 19.46 -9.06
N PRO A 109 -6.57 20.24 -10.14
CA PRO A 109 -7.58 21.26 -10.50
C PRO A 109 -8.93 20.61 -10.84
N ASN A 110 -8.91 19.57 -11.66
CA ASN A 110 -10.11 19.01 -12.29
C ASN A 110 -10.59 17.68 -11.67
N LEU A 111 -9.71 16.69 -11.53
CA LEU A 111 -10.02 15.41 -10.91
C LEU A 111 -10.40 15.58 -9.43
N LYS A 112 -11.58 15.08 -9.06
CA LYS A 112 -12.10 15.04 -7.68
C LYS A 112 -12.25 13.58 -7.23
N PRO A 113 -12.42 13.30 -5.93
CA PRO A 113 -12.65 11.93 -5.47
C PRO A 113 -13.79 11.22 -6.22
N LYS A 114 -14.88 11.91 -6.53
CA LYS A 114 -16.01 11.38 -7.31
C LYS A 114 -15.64 10.95 -8.74
N SER A 115 -14.55 11.46 -9.30
CA SER A 115 -14.07 11.09 -10.64
C SER A 115 -13.72 9.60 -10.74
N ILE A 116 -13.45 8.91 -9.63
CA ILE A 116 -13.17 7.47 -9.64
C ILE A 116 -14.37 6.61 -10.04
N LEU A 117 -15.60 7.16 -9.96
CA LEU A 117 -16.82 6.46 -10.36
C LEU A 117 -17.06 6.50 -11.88
N SER A 118 -16.30 7.31 -12.62
CA SER A 118 -16.38 7.41 -14.08
C SER A 118 -15.36 6.49 -14.71
N GLU A 119 -15.85 5.47 -15.42
CA GLU A 119 -14.99 4.51 -16.12
C GLU A 119 -14.09 5.17 -17.18
N ASP A 120 -14.57 6.22 -17.85
CA ASP A 120 -13.77 7.01 -18.81
C ASP A 120 -12.58 7.70 -18.13
N PHE A 121 -12.80 8.37 -17.00
CA PHE A 121 -11.71 8.97 -16.24
C PHE A 121 -10.75 7.91 -15.69
N VAL A 122 -11.28 6.78 -15.20
CA VAL A 122 -10.45 5.66 -14.74
C VAL A 122 -9.55 5.13 -15.86
N ASN A 123 -10.10 4.88 -17.05
CA ASN A 123 -9.33 4.37 -18.17
C ASN A 123 -8.29 5.37 -18.68
N MET A 124 -8.62 6.67 -18.68
CA MET A 124 -7.72 7.74 -19.10
C MET A 124 -6.54 7.92 -18.14
N TYR A 125 -6.79 7.90 -16.83
CA TYR A 125 -5.81 8.32 -15.83
C TYR A 125 -5.14 7.18 -15.05
N ALA A 126 -5.55 5.92 -15.26
CA ALA A 126 -4.98 4.76 -14.55
C ALA A 126 -3.47 4.55 -14.76
N GLY A 127 -2.91 5.03 -15.88
CA GLY A 127 -1.47 4.98 -16.14
C GLY A 127 -0.68 6.11 -15.50
N GLU A 128 -1.34 7.17 -15.05
CA GLU A 128 -0.71 8.40 -14.55
C GLU A 128 -0.78 8.50 -13.02
N TYR A 129 -1.91 8.08 -12.44
CA TYR A 129 -2.18 8.20 -11.01
C TYR A 129 -2.40 6.84 -10.37
N ILE A 130 -1.65 6.57 -9.28
CA ILE A 130 -1.68 5.28 -8.56
C ILE A 130 -3.10 4.95 -8.11
N TYR A 131 -3.84 5.95 -7.61
CA TYR A 131 -5.22 5.76 -7.13
C TYR A 131 -6.13 5.25 -8.26
N PHE A 132 -6.12 5.89 -9.43
CA PHE A 132 -6.91 5.46 -10.58
C PHE A 132 -6.45 4.10 -11.11
N GLY A 133 -5.16 3.80 -11.05
CA GLY A 133 -4.64 2.46 -11.35
C GLY A 133 -5.18 1.37 -10.42
N CYS A 134 -5.39 1.66 -9.13
CA CYS A 134 -6.06 0.75 -8.21
C CYS A 134 -7.54 0.56 -8.54
N ILE A 135 -8.26 1.63 -8.83
CA ILE A 135 -9.68 1.55 -9.21
C ILE A 135 -9.88 0.76 -10.51
N LYS A 136 -9.00 0.97 -11.50
CA LYS A 136 -8.99 0.16 -12.73
C LYS A 136 -8.81 -1.32 -12.43
N TYR A 137 -7.85 -1.66 -11.57
CA TYR A 137 -7.63 -3.05 -11.16
C TYR A 137 -8.87 -3.66 -10.47
N ILE A 138 -9.57 -2.89 -9.62
CA ILE A 138 -10.84 -3.36 -9.01
C ILE A 138 -11.87 -3.71 -10.09
N HIS A 139 -12.08 -2.85 -11.10
CA HIS A 139 -13.03 -3.13 -12.18
C HIS A 139 -12.65 -4.35 -13.03
N GLU A 140 -11.35 -4.67 -13.14
CA GLU A 140 -10.89 -5.87 -13.81
C GLU A 140 -11.27 -7.14 -13.03
N VAL A 141 -11.11 -7.14 -11.70
CA VAL A 141 -11.23 -8.34 -10.86
C VAL A 141 -12.58 -8.52 -10.17
N LYS A 142 -13.36 -7.45 -9.96
CA LYS A 142 -14.69 -7.49 -9.37
C LYS A 142 -15.77 -7.20 -10.42
N LYS A 143 -16.95 -7.78 -10.26
CA LYS A 143 -18.10 -7.60 -11.15
C LYS A 143 -19.30 -7.05 -10.37
N GLY A 144 -20.17 -6.36 -11.08
CA GLY A 144 -21.35 -5.71 -10.51
C GLY A 144 -21.13 -4.21 -10.22
N PRO A 145 -22.13 -3.54 -9.66
CA PRO A 145 -22.05 -2.14 -9.30
C PRO A 145 -20.95 -1.87 -8.26
N PHE A 146 -20.18 -0.79 -8.47
CA PHE A 146 -19.02 -0.46 -7.62
C PHE A 146 -19.36 -0.33 -6.13
N HIS A 147 -20.52 0.25 -5.82
CA HIS A 147 -20.98 0.43 -4.44
C HIS A 147 -21.33 -0.90 -3.73
N GLU A 148 -21.61 -1.99 -4.45
CA GLU A 148 -21.92 -3.28 -3.86
C GLU A 148 -20.65 -4.03 -3.42
N HIS A 149 -19.59 -3.96 -4.23
CA HIS A 149 -18.36 -4.73 -4.00
C HIS A 149 -17.21 -3.90 -3.39
N SER A 150 -17.34 -2.57 -3.38
CA SER A 150 -16.36 -1.61 -2.86
C SER A 150 -17.05 -0.41 -2.17
N PRO A 151 -17.96 -0.63 -1.20
CA PRO A 151 -18.76 0.42 -0.58
C PRO A 151 -17.92 1.50 0.11
N LEU A 152 -16.81 1.13 0.77
CA LEU A 152 -15.98 2.13 1.46
C LEU A 152 -15.28 3.09 0.48
N LEU A 153 -14.79 2.58 -0.65
CA LEU A 153 -14.23 3.42 -1.72
C LEU A 153 -15.32 4.29 -2.37
N HIS A 154 -16.54 3.75 -2.52
CA HIS A 154 -17.68 4.51 -3.00
C HIS A 154 -18.02 5.67 -2.05
N ASP A 155 -18.07 5.44 -0.75
CA ASP A 155 -18.31 6.49 0.26
C ASP A 155 -17.18 7.54 0.28
N ILE A 156 -15.92 7.10 0.15
CA ILE A 156 -14.76 8.00 0.03
C ILE A 156 -14.87 8.89 -1.22
N SER A 157 -15.48 8.40 -2.30
CA SER A 157 -15.65 9.18 -3.54
C SER A 157 -16.56 10.40 -3.36
N GLU A 158 -17.44 10.40 -2.35
CA GLU A 158 -18.32 11.53 -2.02
C GLU A 158 -17.62 12.62 -1.17
N VAL A 159 -16.36 12.38 -0.77
CA VAL A 159 -15.53 13.42 -0.15
C VAL A 159 -15.18 14.50 -1.18
N GLN A 160 -15.32 15.76 -0.79
CA GLN A 160 -15.14 16.90 -1.71
C GLN A 160 -13.72 17.08 -2.26
N TYR A 161 -12.69 16.82 -1.44
CA TYR A 161 -11.31 17.16 -1.76
C TYR A 161 -10.34 16.01 -1.46
N TRP A 162 -9.39 15.77 -2.35
CA TRP A 162 -8.34 14.75 -2.19
C TRP A 162 -7.48 14.98 -0.95
N ALA A 163 -7.23 16.23 -0.55
CA ALA A 163 -6.55 16.53 0.72
C ALA A 163 -7.26 15.92 1.95
N LYS A 164 -8.60 15.96 1.95
CA LYS A 164 -9.40 15.35 3.02
C LYS A 164 -9.41 13.84 2.92
N VAL A 165 -9.48 13.27 1.71
CA VAL A 165 -9.31 11.83 1.47
C VAL A 165 -7.96 11.35 2.01
N ASN A 166 -6.85 11.98 1.62
CA ASN A 166 -5.51 11.61 2.04
C ASN A 166 -5.35 11.63 3.57
N SER A 167 -5.84 12.69 4.21
CA SER A 167 -5.81 12.82 5.67
C SER A 167 -6.67 11.76 6.37
N GLY A 168 -7.83 11.41 5.80
CA GLY A 168 -8.70 10.34 6.28
C GLY A 168 -8.05 8.97 6.13
N LEU A 169 -7.45 8.68 4.96
CA LEU A 169 -6.76 7.43 4.69
C LEU A 169 -5.57 7.22 5.63
N LEU A 170 -4.82 8.26 6.00
CA LEU A 170 -3.75 8.12 6.99
C LEU A 170 -4.29 7.68 8.37
N LYS A 171 -5.38 8.31 8.84
CA LYS A 171 -6.02 7.93 10.10
C LYS A 171 -6.53 6.51 10.06
N MET A 172 -7.14 6.13 8.94
CA MET A 172 -7.67 4.80 8.71
C MET A 172 -6.55 3.75 8.60
N TYR A 173 -5.42 4.06 7.97
CA TYR A 173 -4.25 3.16 7.94
C TYR A 173 -3.73 2.87 9.36
N ILE A 174 -3.64 3.90 10.19
CA ILE A 174 -3.22 3.73 11.59
C ILE A 174 -4.22 2.85 12.34
N ALA A 175 -5.52 3.07 12.20
CA ALA A 175 -6.55 2.33 12.93
C ALA A 175 -6.70 0.88 12.43
N ASP A 176 -6.78 0.70 11.12
CA ASP A 176 -7.23 -0.55 10.50
C ASP A 176 -6.10 -1.43 10.01
N VAL A 177 -4.87 -0.90 9.92
CA VAL A 177 -3.66 -1.67 9.61
C VAL A 177 -2.76 -1.71 10.84
N LEU A 178 -2.15 -0.57 11.22
CA LEU A 178 -1.08 -0.55 12.22
C LEU A 178 -1.54 -0.92 13.65
N LYS A 179 -2.79 -0.62 14.01
CA LYS A 179 -3.38 -0.97 15.31
C LYS A 179 -4.20 -2.26 15.27
N LYS A 180 -4.21 -2.98 14.14
CA LYS A 180 -5.02 -4.18 13.96
C LYS A 180 -4.16 -5.43 14.18
N PHE A 181 -4.29 -6.04 15.36
CA PHE A 181 -3.48 -7.20 15.74
C PHE A 181 -3.44 -8.32 14.69
N PRO A 182 -4.57 -8.78 14.11
CA PRO A 182 -4.53 -9.81 13.07
C PRO A 182 -3.64 -9.51 11.86
N ILE A 183 -3.42 -8.21 11.56
CA ILE A 183 -2.61 -7.75 10.44
C ILE A 183 -1.14 -7.62 10.86
N VAL A 184 -0.86 -7.03 12.03
CA VAL A 184 0.51 -6.72 12.47
C VAL A 184 1.16 -7.81 13.32
N GLN A 185 0.45 -8.86 13.72
CA GLN A 185 1.00 -9.96 14.53
C GLN A 185 2.21 -10.68 13.89
N HIS A 186 2.36 -10.57 12.57
CA HIS A 186 3.49 -11.15 11.82
C HIS A 186 4.58 -10.13 11.48
N PHE A 187 4.43 -8.87 11.93
CA PHE A 187 5.44 -7.85 11.73
C PHE A 187 6.68 -8.16 12.58
N LEU A 188 7.84 -8.19 11.94
CA LEU A 188 9.11 -8.53 12.59
C LEU A 188 9.75 -7.27 13.17
N PHE A 189 10.50 -7.45 14.25
CA PHE A 189 11.30 -6.41 14.86
C PHE A 189 12.75 -6.89 14.94
N GLY A 190 13.67 -5.96 14.72
CA GLY A 190 15.11 -6.23 14.69
C GLY A 190 15.93 -5.05 15.16
N SER A 191 17.15 -4.92 14.66
CA SER A 191 18.04 -3.83 15.02
C SER A 191 17.65 -2.51 14.34
N LEU A 192 17.14 -2.57 13.11
CA LEU A 192 16.74 -1.40 12.32
C LEU A 192 15.35 -0.91 12.73
N LEU A 193 14.43 -1.83 13.04
CA LEU A 193 13.10 -1.53 13.57
C LEU A 193 12.93 -2.18 14.95
N PRO A 194 13.39 -1.52 16.03
CA PRO A 194 13.42 -2.12 17.36
C PRO A 194 12.05 -2.11 18.05
N PHE A 195 11.72 -3.20 18.75
CA PHE A 195 10.56 -3.27 19.64
C PHE A 195 10.87 -2.64 21.01
N LYS A 196 11.18 -1.34 20.99
CA LYS A 196 11.41 -0.53 22.19
C LYS A 196 10.56 0.72 22.13
N ALA A 197 10.24 1.29 23.29
CA ALA A 197 9.55 2.56 23.36
C ALA A 197 10.32 3.61 22.53
N ALA A 198 9.61 4.35 21.67
CA ALA A 198 10.22 5.43 20.93
C ALA A 198 10.77 6.46 21.91
N ASN A 199 12.03 6.86 21.72
CA ASN A 199 12.57 8.00 22.45
C ASN A 199 11.71 9.21 22.05
N GLN A 200 11.11 9.88 23.03
CA GLN A 200 10.40 11.15 22.80
C GLN A 200 11.45 12.21 22.43
N GLY A 201 11.91 12.25 21.18
CA GLY A 201 12.93 13.20 20.74
C GLY A 201 13.72 12.70 19.54
N GLY A 202 13.36 13.20 18.37
CA GLY A 202 14.05 13.09 17.09
C GLY A 202 13.34 13.96 16.07
#